data_AF-A0A3A4K6L5-F1
#
_entry.id   AF-A0A3A4K6L5-F1
#
_cell.length_a   1.000
_cell.length_b   1.000
_cell.length_c   1.000
_cell.angle_alpha   90.00
_cell.angle_beta   90.00
_cell.angle_gamma   90.00
#
_symmetry.space_group_name_H-M   'P 1'
#
loop_
_entity.id
_entity.type
_entity.pdbx_description
1 polymer ?
#
loop_
_entity_poly.entity_id
_entity_poly.type
_entity_poly.pdbx_seq_one_letter_code
_entity_poly.pdbx_strand_id
1 'polypeptide(L)'
;MVTVYANQTVVRAEDLPDIIRAAEVLGFGLKIENVMVPDEDGSYSLEWIVTRDEEVPLHEEWEGRYDESDDADDIELNAVLAGE
;
A
#
# COMPACT_ATOMS: atom_id res chain seq x y z
N MET A 1 -5.18 -8.81 -16.11
CA MET A 1 -3.88 -8.44 -16.72
C MET A 1 -3.47 -7.09 -16.16
N VAL A 2 -2.32 -7.01 -15.49
CA VAL A 2 -1.77 -5.76 -14.92
C VAL A 2 -0.84 -5.12 -15.94
N THR A 3 -0.98 -3.82 -16.15
CA THR A 3 -0.03 -3.05 -16.96
C THR A 3 1.03 -2.48 -16.04
N VAL A 4 2.30 -2.85 -16.27
CA VAL A 4 3.46 -2.38 -15.50
C VAL A 4 4.31 -1.50 -16.41
N TYR A 5 4.68 -0.32 -15.94
CA TYR A 5 5.59 0.59 -16.66
C TYR A 5 7.06 0.24 -16.41
N ALA A 6 7.98 0.72 -17.25
CA ALA A 6 9.40 0.35 -17.18
C ALA A 6 10.09 0.75 -15.85
N ASN A 7 9.53 1.72 -15.13
CA ASN A 7 10.00 2.17 -13.81
C ASN A 7 9.24 1.51 -12.63
N GLN A 8 8.40 0.51 -12.91
CA GLN A 8 7.58 -0.18 -11.94
C GLN A 8 7.96 -1.65 -11.85
N THR A 9 7.75 -2.25 -10.69
CA THR A 9 7.96 -3.68 -10.46
C THR A 9 6.89 -4.21 -9.53
N VAL A 10 6.39 -5.40 -9.85
CA VAL A 10 5.42 -6.11 -9.01
C VAL A 10 6.20 -7.00 -8.04
N VAL A 11 5.88 -6.89 -6.76
CA VAL A 11 6.58 -7.60 -5.68
C VAL A 11 5.59 -8.24 -4.73
N ARG A 12 6.07 -9.23 -3.97
CA ARG A 12 5.30 -9.84 -2.90
C ARG A 12 5.42 -9.01 -1.63
N ALA A 13 4.44 -9.16 -0.75
CA ALA A 13 4.42 -8.48 0.54
C ALA A 13 5.65 -8.80 1.40
N GLU A 14 6.17 -10.03 1.29
CA GLU A 14 7.35 -10.50 2.04
C GLU A 14 8.65 -9.77 1.65
N ASP A 15 8.76 -9.29 0.42
CA ASP A 15 9.96 -8.62 -0.10
C ASP A 15 9.96 -7.10 0.16
N LEU A 16 8.80 -6.51 0.49
CA LEU A 16 8.67 -5.06 0.72
C LEU A 16 9.63 -4.51 1.77
N PRO A 17 9.84 -5.14 2.95
CA PRO A 17 10.73 -4.60 3.98
C PRO A 17 12.18 -4.46 3.49
N ASP A 18 12.68 -5.45 2.76
CA ASP A 18 14.04 -5.43 2.19
C ASP A 18 14.17 -4.36 1.09
N ILE A 19 13.13 -4.18 0.27
CA ILE A 19 13.10 -3.18 -0.80
C ILE A 19 13.06 -1.75 -0.22
N ILE A 20 12.22 -1.49 0.77
CA ILE A 20 12.13 -0.20 1.46
C ILE A 20 13.49 0.16 2.05
N ARG A 21 14.08 -0.77 2.81
CA ARG A 21 15.38 -0.58 3.43
C ARG A 21 16.49 -0.31 2.39
N ALA A 22 16.46 -1.02 1.27
CA ALA A 22 17.42 -0.81 0.20
C ALA A 22 17.29 0.60 -0.42
N ALA A 23 16.06 1.08 -0.63
CA ALA A 23 15.80 2.41 -1.16
C ALA A 23 16.25 3.51 -0.18
N GLU A 24 16.03 3.34 1.12
CA GLU A 24 16.52 4.25 2.16
C GLU A 24 18.06 4.35 2.14
N VAL A 25 18.75 3.21 2.07
CA VAL A 25 20.23 3.16 2.00
C VAL A 25 20.76 3.84 0.74
N LEU A 26 20.03 3.70 -0.37
CA LEU A 26 20.41 4.28 -1.66
C LEU A 26 19.93 5.73 -1.84
N GLY A 27 19.12 6.24 -0.91
CA GLY A 27 18.68 7.63 -0.86
C GLY A 27 17.69 8.03 -1.96
N PHE A 28 16.79 7.13 -2.37
CA PHE A 28 15.70 7.46 -3.30
C PHE A 28 14.34 7.01 -2.76
N GLY A 29 13.28 7.65 -3.23
CA GLY A 29 11.92 7.33 -2.81
C GLY A 29 11.32 6.13 -3.51
N LEU A 30 10.29 5.58 -2.89
CA LEU A 30 9.45 4.55 -3.47
C LEU A 30 7.99 4.95 -3.31
N LYS A 31 7.22 4.79 -4.38
CA LYS A 31 5.76 4.78 -4.30
C LYS A 31 5.28 3.34 -4.31
N ILE A 32 4.55 2.95 -3.27
CA ILE A 32 4.08 1.58 -3.07
C ILE A 32 2.55 1.58 -3.14
N GLU A 33 1.98 0.76 -4.03
CA GLU A 33 0.53 0.69 -4.27
C GLU A 33 0.07 -0.77 -4.23
N ASN A 34 -1.01 -1.07 -3.51
CA ASN A 34 -1.63 -2.39 -3.56
C ASN A 34 -2.59 -2.47 -4.75
N VAL A 35 -2.54 -3.55 -5.52
CA VAL A 35 -3.47 -3.81 -6.62
C VAL A 35 -4.06 -5.21 -6.46
N MET A 36 -5.38 -5.29 -6.65
CA MET A 36 -6.10 -6.55 -6.70
C MET A 36 -6.03 -7.10 -8.13
N VAL A 37 -5.39 -8.26 -8.29
CA VAL A 37 -5.16 -8.86 -9.60
C VAL A 37 -6.02 -10.10 -9.74
N PRO A 38 -6.89 -10.17 -10.76
CA PRO A 38 -7.69 -11.36 -10.98
C PRO A 38 -6.78 -12.53 -11.42
N ASP A 39 -6.91 -13.63 -10.70
CA ASP A 39 -6.25 -14.91 -10.97
C ASP A 39 -7.04 -15.73 -12.02
N GLU A 40 -6.39 -16.73 -12.62
CA GLU A 40 -6.99 -17.57 -13.67
C GLU A 40 -8.21 -18.35 -13.18
N ASP A 41 -8.31 -18.63 -11.88
CA ASP A 41 -9.44 -19.33 -11.25
C ASP A 41 -10.61 -18.39 -10.85
N GLY A 42 -10.52 -17.09 -11.21
CA GLY A 42 -11.53 -16.08 -10.83
C GLY A 42 -11.41 -15.57 -9.40
N SER A 43 -10.32 -15.92 -8.71
CA SER A 43 -9.94 -15.33 -7.41
C SER A 43 -9.23 -13.97 -7.61
N TYR A 44 -9.00 -13.24 -6.53
CA TYR A 44 -8.17 -12.02 -6.54
C TYR A 44 -6.94 -12.22 -5.66
N SER A 45 -5.77 -11.90 -6.21
CA SER A 45 -4.50 -11.89 -5.49
C SER A 45 -4.08 -10.45 -5.19
N LEU A 46 -3.60 -10.21 -3.97
CA LEU A 46 -3.02 -8.93 -3.57
C LEU A 46 -1.58 -8.87 -4.05
N GLU A 47 -1.31 -7.99 -5.02
CA GLU A 47 0.02 -7.71 -5.52
C GLU A 47 0.44 -6.28 -5.17
N TRP A 48 1.74 -6.06 -4.98
CA TRP A 48 2.29 -4.75 -4.65
C TRP A 48 3.06 -4.19 -5.83
N ILE A 49 2.69 -3.02 -6.31
CA ILE A 49 3.42 -2.29 -7.34
C ILE A 49 4.34 -1.30 -6.64
N VAL A 50 5.64 -1.48 -6.85
CA VAL A 50 6.69 -0.57 -6.41
C VAL A 50 7.13 0.27 -7.60
N THR A 51 7.00 1.58 -7.47
CA THR A 51 7.49 2.56 -8.45
C THR A 51 8.69 3.27 -7.85
N ARG A 52 9.81 3.31 -8.58
CA ARG A 52 10.95 4.14 -8.16
C ARG A 52 10.59 5.61 -8.34
N ASP A 53 10.79 6.37 -7.27
CA ASP A 53 10.58 7.81 -7.25
C ASP A 53 11.90 8.53 -6.94
N GLU A 54 12.15 9.64 -7.63
CA GLU A 54 13.38 10.43 -7.46
C GLU A 54 13.29 11.35 -6.23
N GLU A 55 12.09 11.58 -5.72
CA GLU A 55 11.81 12.32 -4.50
C GLU A 55 11.77 11.35 -3.31
N VAL A 56 12.64 11.56 -2.32
CA VAL A 56 12.59 10.79 -1.07
C VAL A 56 11.35 11.25 -0.29
N PRO A 57 10.38 10.37 0.02
CA PRO A 57 9.25 10.76 0.84
C PRO A 57 9.76 11.27 2.19
N LEU A 58 9.38 12.49 2.54
CA LEU A 58 9.64 13.04 3.85
C LEU A 58 8.76 12.27 4.82
N HIS A 59 9.37 11.40 5.63
CA HIS A 59 8.66 10.82 6.76
C HIS A 59 8.28 11.97 7.71
N GLU A 60 6.98 12.27 7.81
CA GLU A 60 6.47 13.03 8.94
C GLU A 60 6.76 12.20 10.20
N GLU A 61 7.40 12.79 11.21
CA GLU A 61 7.58 12.14 12.50
C GLU A 61 6.20 11.80 13.06
N TRP A 62 5.84 10.51 12.99
CA TRP A 62 4.60 10.05 13.57
C TRP A 62 4.68 10.23 15.09
N GLU A 63 3.78 11.03 15.66
CA GLU A 63 3.75 11.37 17.09
C GLU A 63 3.38 10.19 18.01
N GLY A 64 3.27 8.96 17.45
CA GLY A 64 3.14 7.73 18.22
C GLY A 64 1.80 7.57 18.95
N ARG A 65 0.78 8.35 18.58
CA ARG A 65 -0.58 8.21 19.10
C ARG A 65 -1.57 8.21 17.95
N TYR A 66 -2.36 7.14 17.86
CA TYR A 66 -3.63 7.16 17.14
C TYR A 66 -4.59 8.03 17.96
N ASP A 67 -5.06 9.13 17.40
CA ASP A 67 -6.09 9.94 18.04
C ASP A 67 -7.46 9.36 17.68
N GLU A 68 -8.10 8.69 18.65
CA GLU A 68 -9.43 8.10 18.48
C GLU A 68 -10.52 9.15 18.18
N SER A 69 -10.21 10.45 18.24
CA SER A 69 -11.14 11.54 17.96
C SER A 69 -11.18 11.94 16.48
N ASP A 70 -10.27 11.46 15.64
CA ASP A 70 -10.22 11.78 14.20
C ASP A 70 -11.19 10.91 13.36
N ASP A 71 -11.71 9.83 13.95
CA ASP A 71 -12.63 8.85 13.30
C ASP A 71 -14.12 9.22 13.46
N ALA A 72 -14.44 10.36 14.08
CA ALA A 72 -15.81 10.69 14.46
C ALA A 72 -16.66 11.33 13.34
N ASP A 73 -16.06 11.74 12.21
CA ASP A 73 -16.75 12.55 11.19
C ASP A 73 -16.88 11.91 9.79
N ASP A 74 -16.37 10.69 9.53
CA ASP A 74 -16.46 10.07 8.18
C ASP A 74 -16.68 8.54 8.15
N ILE A 75 -17.62 7.98 8.93
CA ILE A 75 -18.14 6.62 8.66
C ILE A 75 -19.66 6.55 8.84
N GLU A 76 -20.40 7.14 7.89
CA GLU A 76 -21.80 6.74 7.63
C GLU A 76 -21.83 5.53 6.67
N LEU A 77 -21.41 4.34 7.14
CA LEU A 77 -21.62 3.09 6.42
C LEU A 77 -22.92 2.42 6.89
N ASN A 78 -24.04 2.93 6.38
CA ASN A 78 -25.35 2.28 6.49
C ASN A 78 -25.42 1.02 5.60
N ALA A 79 -25.48 -0.17 6.20
CA ALA A 79 -26.31 -1.32 5.80
C ALA A 79 -25.89 -2.59 6.57
N VAL A 80 -26.70 -3.04 7.55
CA VAL A 80 -27.61 -4.20 7.43
C VAL A 80 -26.88 -5.52 7.16
N LEU A 81 -26.78 -6.38 8.19
CA LEU A 81 -27.17 -7.81 8.18
C LEU A 81 -26.79 -8.51 9.51
N ALA A 82 -27.79 -9.16 10.11
CA ALA A 82 -27.73 -10.23 11.13
C ALA A 82 -27.17 -9.85 12.52
N GLY A 83 -27.93 -9.89 13.61
CA GLY A 83 -28.96 -10.84 13.97
C GLY A 83 -28.39 -11.83 14.99
N GLU A 84 -28.62 -11.58 16.28
CA GLU A 84 -28.91 -12.60 17.31
C GLU A 84 -29.55 -11.94 18.55
#